data_AF-A0A2K3JSA7-F1
#
_entry.id   AF-A0A2K3JSA7-F1
#
_cell.length_a   1.000
_cell.length_b   1.000
_cell.length_c   1.000
_cell.angle_alpha   90.00
_cell.angle_beta   90.00
_cell.angle_gamma   90.00
#
_symmetry.space_group_name_H-M   'P 1'
#
loop_
_entity.id
_entity.type
_entity.pdbx_description
1 polymer ?
#
loop_
_entity_poly.entity_id
_entity_poly.type
_entity_poly.pdbx_seq_one_letter_code
_entity_poly.pdbx_strand_id
1 'polypeptide(L)' 'VRVFESHCGSLTQYGMKHMRAFANICNNGISEESMEEACMAACGGYNVGLLHPSNRGYSA' A
#
# COMPACT_ATOMS: atom_id res chain seq x y z
N VAL A 1 -5.56 0.59 -1.46
CA VAL A 1 -4.34 0.31 -2.25
C VAL A 1 -3.42 1.52 -2.30
N ARG A 2 -3.89 2.70 -2.73
CA ARG A 2 -3.06 3.93 -2.75
C ARG A 2 -2.39 4.25 -1.42
N VAL A 3 -3.13 4.18 -0.31
CA VAL A 3 -2.58 4.37 1.05
C VAL A 3 -1.37 3.46 1.32
N PHE A 4 -1.47 2.18 0.96
CA PHE A 4 -0.35 1.26 1.08
C PHE A 4 0.84 1.73 0.23
N GLU A 5 0.62 2.10 -1.03
CA GLU A 5 1.73 2.51 -1.90
C GLU A 5 2.42 3.79 -1.43
N SER A 6 1.67 4.73 -0.85
CA SER A 6 2.20 5.98 -0.30
C SER A 6 3.20 5.77 0.84
N HIS A 7 3.00 4.73 1.66
CA HIS A 7 3.87 4.47 2.82
C HIS A 7 4.85 3.32 2.58
N CYS A 8 4.46 2.30 1.84
CA CYS A 8 5.23 1.06 1.66
C CYS A 8 5.87 0.93 0.27
N GLY A 9 5.47 1.76 -0.69
CA GLY A 9 5.98 1.72 -2.06
C GLY A 9 5.06 1.08 -3.08
N SER A 10 5.41 1.27 -4.35
CA SER A 10 4.68 0.73 -5.49
C SER A 10 4.60 -0.79 -5.43
N LEU A 11 3.40 -1.33 -5.64
CA LEU A 11 3.16 -2.78 -5.63
C LEU A 11 3.95 -3.50 -6.71
N THR A 12 4.18 -2.86 -7.87
CA THR A 12 4.68 -3.50 -9.10
C THR A 12 3.80 -4.67 -9.55
N GLN A 13 4.15 -5.33 -10.67
CA GLN A 13 3.42 -6.54 -11.08
C GLN A 13 3.48 -7.66 -10.03
N TYR A 14 4.56 -7.76 -9.27
CA TYR A 14 4.69 -8.80 -8.24
C TYR A 14 3.67 -8.59 -7.12
N GLY A 15 3.50 -7.35 -6.65
CA GLY A 15 2.59 -7.00 -5.56
C GLY A 15 1.11 -7.15 -5.92
N MET A 16 0.75 -7.11 -7.22
CA MET A 16 -0.62 -7.37 -7.69
C MET A 16 -1.16 -8.73 -7.21
N LYS A 17 -0.30 -9.71 -6.90
CA LYS A 17 -0.73 -10.98 -6.30
C LYS A 17 -1.43 -10.82 -4.94
N HIS A 18 -1.19 -9.69 -4.26
CA HIS A 18 -1.79 -9.37 -2.95
C HIS A 18 -3.10 -8.58 -3.07
N MET A 19 -3.62 -8.32 -4.28
CA MET A 19 -4.88 -7.57 -4.47
C MET A 19 -6.07 -8.19 -3.73
N ARG A 20 -6.12 -9.53 -3.63
CA ARG A 20 -7.17 -10.21 -2.86
C ARG A 20 -7.11 -9.86 -1.37
N ALA A 21 -5.94 -9.64 -0.81
CA ALA A 21 -5.81 -9.23 0.59
C ALA A 21 -6.37 -7.82 0.81
N PHE A 22 -6.05 -6.87 -0.07
CA PHE A 22 -6.64 -5.53 -0.01
C PHE A 22 -8.17 -5.55 -0.18
N ALA A 23 -8.70 -6.40 -1.06
CA ALA A 23 -10.14 -6.58 -1.21
C ALA A 23 -10.79 -7.09 0.09
N ASN A 24 -10.15 -8.05 0.77
CA ASN A 24 -10.67 -8.55 2.05
C ASN A 24 -10.68 -7.47 3.14
N ILE A 25 -9.67 -6.59 3.16
CA ILE A 25 -9.63 -5.43 4.08
C ILE A 25 -10.83 -4.52 3.82
N CYS A 26 -11.10 -4.19 2.55
CA CYS A 26 -12.27 -3.38 2.17
C CYS A 26 -13.60 -4.09 2.52
N ASN A 27 -13.71 -5.38 2.26
CA ASN A 27 -14.93 -6.17 2.52
C ASN A 27 -15.24 -6.26 4.02
N ASN A 28 -14.23 -6.18 4.89
CA ASN A 28 -14.39 -6.13 6.33
C ASN A 28 -14.73 -4.72 6.86
N GLY A 29 -14.88 -3.72 5.99
CA GLY A 29 -15.26 -2.35 6.37
C GLY A 29 -14.17 -1.61 7.14
N ILE A 30 -12.90 -1.97 6.97
CA ILE A 30 -11.79 -1.25 7.58
C ILE A 30 -11.72 0.16 7.00
N SER A 31 -11.61 1.17 7.87
CA SER A 31 -11.51 2.57 7.45
C SER A 31 -10.16 2.87 6.80
N GLU A 32 -10.14 3.91 5.97
CA GLU A 32 -8.90 4.35 5.31
C GLU A 32 -7.85 4.80 6.34
N GLU A 33 -8.28 5.49 7.40
CA GLU A 33 -7.42 5.94 8.52
C GLU A 33 -6.75 4.76 9.23
N SER A 34 -7.49 3.71 9.57
CA SER A 34 -6.90 2.51 10.20
C SER A 34 -5.93 1.79 9.26
N MET A 35 -6.18 1.83 7.95
CA MET A 35 -5.22 1.31 6.96
C MET A 35 -3.95 2.18 6.91
N GLU A 36 -4.08 3.50 6.99
CA GLU A 36 -2.97 4.45 6.99
C GLU A 36 -2.07 4.27 8.21
N GLU A 37 -2.65 4.20 9.41
CA GLU A 37 -1.93 3.92 10.64
C GLU A 37 -1.19 2.58 10.58
N ALA A 38 -1.84 1.53 10.09
CA ALA A 38 -1.22 0.22 9.91
C ALA A 38 -0.05 0.28 8.92
N CYS A 39 -0.19 1.02 7.82
CA CYS A 39 0.89 1.19 6.83
C CYS A 39 2.05 2.01 7.38
N MET A 40 1.79 3.07 8.14
CA MET A 40 2.83 3.85 8.83
C MET A 40 3.57 3.01 9.86
N ALA A 41 2.86 2.21 10.66
CA ALA A 41 3.47 1.32 11.64
C ALA A 41 4.32 0.22 10.97
N ALA A 42 3.86 -0.33 9.85
CA ALA A 42 4.57 -1.40 9.14
C ALA A 42 5.76 -0.88 8.30
N CYS A 43 5.66 0.30 7.70
CA CYS A 43 6.58 0.78 6.67
C CYS A 43 7.26 2.10 6.99
N GLY A 44 6.97 2.75 8.14
CA GLY A 44 7.49 4.08 8.48
C GLY A 44 9.02 4.21 8.58
N GLY A 45 9.75 3.09 8.66
CA GLY A 45 11.21 3.05 8.60
C GLY A 45 11.79 2.51 7.28
N TYR A 46 10.94 2.13 6.32
CA TYR A 46 11.35 1.48 5.08
C TYR A 46 11.65 2.51 3.99
N ASN A 47 12.91 2.57 3.56
CA ASN A 47 13.31 3.51 2.51
C ASN A 47 13.07 2.87 1.13
N VAL A 48 11.93 3.21 0.53
CA VAL A 48 11.42 2.61 -0.73
C VAL A 48 12.25 3.01 -1.97
N GLY A 49 13.04 4.09 -1.88
CA GLY A 49 13.90 4.57 -2.96
C GLY A 49 13.20 4.67 -4.33
N LEU A 50 13.74 3.98 -5.34
CA LEU A 50 13.24 3.99 -6.72
C LEU A 50 11.86 3.33 -6.91
N LEU A 51 11.38 2.58 -5.93
CA LEU A 51 10.09 1.91 -5.96
C LEU A 51 8.97 2.77 -5.36
N HIS A 52 9.25 4.03 -4.99
CA HIS A 52 8.20 4.94 -4.53
C HIS A 52 7.18 5.24 -5.66
N PRO A 53 5.87 5.24 -5.39
CA PRO A 53 4.85 5.50 -6.41
C PRO A 53 4.99 6.87 -7.07
N SER A 54 5.59 7.88 -6.42
CA SER A 54 5.90 9.16 -7.08
C SER A 54 6.77 9.05 -8.34
N ASN A 55 7.58 7.98 -8.44
CA ASN A 55 8.47 7.76 -9.58
C ASN A 55 7.84 6.87 -10.68
N ARG A 56 6.87 6.03 -10.33
CA ARG A 56 6.30 4.99 -11.22
C ARG A 56 4.80 5.10 -11.44
N GLY A 57 4.13 6.02 -10.76
CA GLY A 57 2.68 6.08 -10.65
C GLY A 57 2.13 5.12 -9.59
N TYR A 58 0.91 5.40 -9.17
CA TYR A 58 0.11 4.49 -8.34
C TYR A 58 -0.46 3.37 -9.22
N SER A 59 -0.61 2.17 -8.64
CA SER A 59 -1.18 1.00 -9.32
C SER A 59 -2.70 1.07 -9.44
N ALA A 60 -3.35 1.95 -8.69
CA ALA A 60 -4.79 2.22 -8.69
C ALA A 60 -5.03 3.72 -8.73
#